data_AF-A0A970FQZ0-F1
#
_entry.id   AF-A0A970FQZ0-F1
#
_cell.length_a   1.000
_cell.length_b   1.000
_cell.length_c   1.000
_cell.angle_alpha   90.00
_cell.angle_beta   90.00
_cell.angle_gamma   90.00
#
_symmetry.space_group_name_H-M   'P 1'
#
loop_
_entity.id
_entity.type
_entity.pdbx_description
1 polymer ?
#
loop_
_entity_poly.entity_id
_entity_poly.type
_entity_poly.pdbx_seq_one_letter_code
_entity_poly.pdbx_strand_id
1 'polypeptide(L)'
;GSNQTVGRVKLNWEYAYARSYQIQVSTDGSTWTTVAEEWNGDGGIDELTFSPRTARYVKIYCIQRATQYGFSLWEFEVFRN
;
A
#
# COMPACT_ATOMS: atom_id res chain seq x y z
N GLY A 1 5.92 -15.83 -5.79
CA GLY A 1 6.22 -15.08 -4.55
C GLY A 1 6.71 -16.03 -3.47
N SER A 2 7.69 -15.59 -2.68
CA SER A 2 8.24 -16.24 -1.48
C SER A 2 8.28 -15.22 -0.33
N ASN A 3 8.54 -15.67 0.90
CA ASN A 3 8.73 -14.76 2.03
C ASN A 3 9.98 -13.90 1.80
N GLN A 4 9.83 -12.58 1.88
CA GLN A 4 10.88 -11.58 1.81
C GLN A 4 10.73 -10.58 2.95
N THR A 5 11.82 -9.92 3.32
CA THR A 5 11.74 -8.75 4.21
C THR A 5 11.25 -7.55 3.42
N VAL A 6 10.24 -6.85 3.93
CA VAL A 6 9.64 -5.64 3.36
C VAL A 6 9.53 -4.57 4.44
N GLY A 7 9.84 -3.32 4.12
CA GLY A 7 9.71 -2.20 5.04
C GLY A 7 9.41 -0.86 4.38
N ARG A 8 9.21 -0.83 3.05
CA ARG A 8 8.74 0.35 2.35
C ARG A 8 7.86 0.00 1.16
N VAL A 9 6.81 0.79 0.96
CA VAL A 9 5.98 0.79 -0.25
C VAL A 9 6.00 2.18 -0.86
N LYS A 10 6.12 2.25 -2.18
CA LYS A 10 5.93 3.47 -2.96
C LYS A 10 4.76 3.28 -3.91
N LEU A 11 3.85 4.24 -3.89
CA LEU A 11 2.66 4.27 -4.72
C LEU A 11 2.78 5.46 -5.67
N ASN A 12 2.54 5.23 -6.95
CA ASN A 12 2.37 6.30 -7.92
C ASN A 12 0.92 6.32 -8.37
N TRP A 13 0.12 7.18 -7.77
CA TRP A 13 -1.29 7.32 -8.06
C TRP A 13 -1.55 8.05 -9.38
N GLU A 14 -2.62 7.63 -10.04
CA GLU A 14 -3.24 8.44 -11.09
C GLU A 14 -4.19 9.47 -10.45
N TYR A 15 -4.87 10.30 -11.26
CA TYR A 15 -5.83 11.30 -10.77
C TYR A 15 -6.92 10.68 -9.88
N ALA A 16 -7.34 9.45 -10.15
CA ALA A 16 -8.33 8.75 -9.34
C ALA A 16 -7.71 8.00 -8.14
N TYR A 17 -7.06 8.74 -7.24
CA TYR A 17 -6.35 8.18 -6.08
C TYR A 17 -7.25 7.83 -4.88
N ALA A 18 -6.70 7.06 -3.92
CA ALA A 18 -7.34 6.81 -2.64
C ALA A 18 -7.01 7.93 -1.63
N ARG A 19 -8.05 8.58 -1.10
CA ARG A 19 -7.93 9.58 -0.02
C ARG A 19 -7.49 8.94 1.29
N SER A 20 -8.00 7.74 1.57
CA SER A 20 -7.57 6.93 2.71
C SER A 20 -7.39 5.47 2.33
N TYR A 21 -6.33 4.86 2.86
CA TYR A 21 -5.94 3.49 2.56
C TYR A 21 -4.98 2.93 3.61
N GLN A 22 -4.81 1.61 3.60
CA GLN A 22 -3.85 0.90 4.43
C GLN A 22 -2.91 0.07 3.58
N ILE A 23 -1.64 -0.04 4.00
CA ILE A 23 -0.73 -1.07 3.52
C ILE A 23 -0.82 -2.26 4.46
N GLN A 24 -1.12 -3.43 3.90
CA GLN A 24 -1.21 -4.68 4.64
C GLN A 24 -0.26 -5.73 4.07
N VAL A 25 0.32 -6.53 4.96
CA VAL A 25 1.22 -7.62 4.60
C VAL A 25 0.70 -8.95 5.11
N SER A 26 1.09 -10.03 4.43
CA SER A 26 0.73 -11.40 4.79
C SER A 26 1.81 -12.39 4.33
N THR A 27 1.97 -13.48 5.07
CA THR A 27 2.81 -14.64 4.69
C THR A 27 1.99 -15.75 4.04
N ASP A 28 0.69 -15.84 4.33
CA ASP A 28 -0.21 -16.92 3.92
C ASP A 28 -1.26 -16.48 2.88
N GLY A 29 -1.47 -15.19 2.68
CA GLY A 29 -2.47 -14.60 1.79
C GLY A 29 -3.88 -14.50 2.39
N SER A 30 -4.08 -14.99 3.62
CA SER A 30 -5.39 -15.07 4.30
C SER A 30 -5.44 -14.19 5.55
N THR A 31 -4.37 -14.22 6.35
CA THR A 31 -4.22 -13.40 7.56
C THR A 31 -3.43 -12.15 7.21
N TRP A 32 -4.01 -10.98 7.45
CA TRP A 32 -3.42 -9.70 7.05
C TRP A 32 -3.12 -8.84 8.27
N THR A 33 -1.95 -8.19 8.25
CA THR A 33 -1.53 -7.22 9.27
C THR A 33 -1.33 -5.87 8.62
N THR A 34 -1.98 -4.83 9.15
CA THR A 34 -1.73 -3.44 8.77
C THR A 34 -0.36 -2.99 9.26
N VAL A 35 0.44 -2.40 8.38
CA VAL A 35 1.80 -1.91 8.67
C VAL A 35 1.97 -0.42 8.43
N ALA A 36 1.10 0.20 7.64
CA ALA A 36 1.03 1.65 7.45
C ALA A 36 -0.41 2.07 7.07
N GLU A 37 -0.75 3.32 7.34
CA GLU A 37 -2.05 3.91 7.04
C GLU A 37 -1.86 5.33 6.53
N GLU A 38 -2.71 5.74 5.60
CA GLU A 38 -2.88 7.13 5.17
C GLU A 38 -4.38 7.45 5.22
N TRP A 39 -4.73 8.60 5.79
CA TRP A 39 -6.12 9.00 6.04
C TRP A 39 -6.54 10.25 5.26
N ASN A 40 -5.58 11.06 4.80
CA ASN A 40 -5.80 12.34 4.15
C ASN A 40 -4.87 12.53 2.94
N GLY A 41 -4.67 11.49 2.14
CA GLY A 41 -3.81 11.52 0.95
C GLY A 41 -4.20 12.63 -0.04
N ASP A 42 -3.20 13.11 -0.76
CA ASP A 42 -3.29 14.17 -1.78
C ASP A 42 -3.03 13.64 -3.21
N GLY A 43 -2.72 12.35 -3.34
CA GLY A 43 -2.47 11.68 -4.62
C GLY A 43 -1.01 11.84 -5.07
N GLY A 44 -0.73 11.58 -6.34
CA GLY A 44 0.65 11.61 -6.83
C GLY A 44 1.51 10.49 -6.24
N ILE A 45 2.73 10.81 -5.77
CA ILE A 45 3.66 9.81 -5.24
C ILE A 45 3.60 9.79 -3.71
N ASP A 46 3.19 8.64 -3.17
CA ASP A 46 3.25 8.37 -1.75
C ASP A 46 4.37 7.37 -1.43
N GLU A 47 5.19 7.66 -0.43
CA GLU A 47 6.18 6.73 0.11
C GLU A 47 5.89 6.44 1.59
N LEU A 48 5.59 5.18 1.90
CA LEU A 48 5.29 4.74 3.26
C LEU A 48 6.37 3.77 3.74
N THR A 49 7.07 4.15 4.82
CA THR A 49 8.05 3.31 5.51
C THR A 49 7.46 2.77 6.81
N PHE A 50 7.80 1.53 7.15
CA PHE A 50 7.35 0.85 8.36
C PHE A 50 8.40 -0.13 8.86
N SER A 51 8.29 -0.56 10.12
CA SER A 51 9.22 -1.55 10.70
C SER A 51 9.28 -2.81 9.83
N PRO A 52 10.47 -3.31 9.43
CA PRO A 52 10.59 -4.44 8.53
C PRO A 52 9.80 -5.67 8.98
N ARG A 53 9.05 -6.26 8.04
CA ARG A 53 8.26 -7.49 8.24
C ARG A 53 8.61 -8.54 7.21
N THR A 54 8.56 -9.80 7.61
CA THR A 54 8.55 -10.92 6.67
C THR A 54 7.18 -11.03 6.02
N ALA A 55 7.12 -10.97 4.70
CA ALA A 55 5.88 -11.04 3.93
C ALA A 55 6.08 -11.79 2.61
N ARG A 56 5.05 -12.50 2.15
CA ARG A 56 4.96 -13.06 0.79
C ARG A 56 4.00 -12.25 -0.09
N TYR A 57 3.05 -11.58 0.54
CA TYR A 57 2.03 -10.76 -0.09
C TYR A 57 2.01 -9.39 0.55
N VAL A 58 1.88 -8.37 -0.29
CA VAL A 58 1.63 -6.99 0.10
C VAL A 58 0.40 -6.55 -0.67
N LYS A 59 -0.52 -5.84 -0.02
CA LYS A 59 -1.67 -5.24 -0.68
C LYS A 59 -1.90 -3.83 -0.17
N ILE A 60 -2.57 -3.04 -0.99
CA ILE A 60 -3.27 -1.85 -0.57
C ILE A 60 -4.73 -2.18 -0.29
N TYR A 61 -5.23 -1.72 0.85
CA TYR A 61 -6.64 -1.75 1.19
C TYR A 61 -7.18 -0.33 1.12
N CYS A 62 -7.75 0.04 -0.04
CA CYS A 62 -8.32 1.37 -0.24
C CYS A 62 -9.66 1.51 0.49
N ILE A 63 -9.84 2.59 1.23
CA ILE A 63 -11.01 2.84 2.08
C ILE A 63 -11.90 3.91 1.45
N GLN A 64 -11.34 5.09 1.16
CA GLN A 64 -12.08 6.22 0.62
C GLN A 64 -11.47 6.73 -0.69
N ARG A 65 -12.33 6.96 -1.69
CA ARG A 65 -11.96 7.59 -2.97
C ARG A 65 -11.82 9.10 -2.80
N ALA A 66 -10.85 9.69 -3.50
CA ALA A 66 -10.73 11.14 -3.58
C ALA A 66 -11.64 11.77 -4.64
N THR A 67 -12.06 10.98 -5.64
CA THR A 67 -12.89 11.43 -6.75
C THR A 67 -14.11 10.51 -6.94
N GLN A 68 -14.98 10.83 -7.90
CA GLN A 68 -16.11 9.98 -8.30
C GLN A 68 -15.70 8.68 -9.00
N TYR A 69 -14.46 8.59 -9.48
CA TYR A 69 -13.94 7.43 -10.20
C TYR A 69 -13.45 6.33 -9.24
N GLY A 70 -13.14 5.14 -9.76
CA GLY A 70 -12.50 4.06 -8.99
C GLY A 70 -11.07 4.42 -8.57
N PHE A 71 -10.38 3.51 -7.88
CA PHE A 71 -8.96 3.71 -7.55
C PHE A 71 -8.06 3.38 -8.73
N SER A 72 -7.07 4.22 -9.02
CA SER A 72 -6.15 4.05 -10.15
C SER A 72 -4.70 4.34 -9.75
N LEU A 73 -3.79 3.43 -10.12
CA LEU A 73 -2.35 3.50 -9.85
C LEU A 73 -1.60 3.33 -11.17
N TRP A 74 -0.54 4.10 -11.34
CA TRP A 74 0.48 3.84 -12.34
C TRP A 74 1.41 2.72 -11.90
N GLU A 75 1.90 2.79 -10.66
CA GLU A 75 2.91 1.85 -10.14
C GLU A 75 2.68 1.53 -8.66
N PHE A 76 3.00 0.29 -8.29
CA PHE A 76 3.06 -0.20 -6.91
C PHE A 76 4.41 -0.86 -6.71
N GLU A 77 5.28 -0.24 -5.93
CA GLU A 77 6.66 -0.69 -5.71
C GLU A 77 6.88 -1.12 -4.26
N VAL A 78 7.59 -2.23 -4.05
CA VAL A 78 7.82 -2.84 -2.73
C VAL A 78 9.31 -3.00 -2.50
N PHE A 79 9.81 -2.50 -1.35
CA PHE A 79 11.22 -2.51 -1.00
C PHE A 79 11.48 -3.08 0.39
N ARG A 80 12.74 -3.48 0.63
CA ARG A 80 13.16 -4.19 1.85
C ARG A 80 13.26 -3.36 3.13
N ASN A 81 13.66 -2.08 3.02
CA ASN A 81 14.29 -1.24 4.06
C ASN A 81 13.95 -1.56 5.52
#